data_AF-A0A2T0V4B4-F1
#
_entry.id   AF-A0A2T0V4B4-F1
#
_cell.length_a   1.000
_cell.length_b   1.000
_cell.length_c   1.000
_cell.angle_alpha   90.00
_cell.angle_beta   90.00
_cell.angle_gamma   90.00
#
_symmetry.space_group_name_H-M   'P 1'
#
loop_
_entity.id
_entity.type
_entity.pdbx_description
1 polymer ?
#
loop_
_entity_poly.entity_id
_entity_poly.type
_entity_poly.pdbx_seq_one_letter_code
_entity_poly.pdbx_strand_id
1 'polypeptide(L)'
;MTLTDHGLHVASASWTTVCRREQLEPLWGEAALIGTEQVALFLMPDGRLFAVANADPATGAFVMSRGIVGSKGDRPTIASPLHKDVFDLATGTCYTKPALRLPTWRVREHNGEVQVSHRAALVAASHGTSDPAGRRAVAALVEAVRQAHPDLTVLDSFVDVQEPDVPGTMATLDERTPATIVPLLLSAGYHVHVDLADAARDAAPREVHVTGALGPDIRLAQVLARRLAEAGLRDDDRVVLAAAGSSNASAVADCHTVGAMLAEQLAREVTVSFISAAEPRVATAVADERLAHPTSRVVVATYLLAPGYFATLASQAGADVTSRPLLVDPQLPEPLTGDALLVAAAAPPPELVDIVTELYASAS
;
A
#
# COMPACT_ATOMS: atom_id res chain seq x y z
N MET A 1 -29.97 13.94 23.16
CA MET A 1 -28.95 13.88 24.23
C MET A 1 -28.89 12.41 24.60
N THR A 2 -27.97 11.63 24.06
CA THR A 2 -26.52 11.74 24.27
C THR A 2 -25.77 11.24 23.02
N LEU A 3 -24.87 12.07 22.49
CA LEU A 3 -23.85 11.66 21.52
C LEU A 3 -22.81 10.85 22.29
N THR A 4 -22.62 9.57 21.96
CA THR A 4 -21.45 8.81 22.39
C THR A 4 -20.34 9.06 21.38
N ASP A 5 -19.38 9.86 21.84
CA ASP A 5 -18.08 10.12 21.24
C ASP A 5 -17.33 8.80 21.02
N HIS A 6 -17.28 8.32 19.78
CA HIS A 6 -16.36 7.27 19.37
C HIS A 6 -14.98 7.90 19.17
N GLY A 7 -14.28 8.10 20.29
CA GLY A 7 -12.89 8.50 20.29
C GLY A 7 -12.08 7.51 19.45
N LEU A 8 -11.52 8.01 18.35
CA LEU A 8 -10.47 7.38 17.56
C LEU A 8 -9.33 6.97 18.50
N HIS A 9 -9.22 5.67 18.78
CA HIS A 9 -8.04 5.15 19.46
C HIS A 9 -6.95 4.93 18.42
N VAL A 10 -6.14 5.97 18.24
CA VAL A 10 -4.82 5.85 17.62
C VAL A 10 -4.05 4.80 18.42
N ALA A 11 -3.79 3.60 17.87
CA ALA A 11 -2.81 2.63 18.34
C ALA A 11 -1.62 3.40 18.89
N SER A 12 -1.51 3.36 20.22
CA SER A 12 -0.56 4.17 20.93
C SER A 12 0.82 3.66 20.53
N ALA A 13 1.54 4.44 19.73
CA ALA A 13 2.93 4.16 19.43
C ALA A 13 3.63 3.88 20.77
N SER A 14 4.25 2.72 20.93
CA SER A 14 5.06 2.47 22.12
C SER A 14 6.23 3.45 22.08
N TRP A 15 6.48 4.17 23.17
CA TRP A 15 7.53 5.18 23.27
C TRP A 15 8.62 4.68 24.20
N THR A 16 9.88 4.83 23.80
CA THR A 16 11.04 4.55 24.65
C THR A 16 11.73 5.87 25.00
N THR A 17 11.89 6.15 26.30
CA THR A 17 12.75 7.25 26.77
C THR A 17 14.20 6.88 26.49
N VAL A 18 14.91 7.73 25.75
CA VAL A 18 16.30 7.50 25.31
C VAL A 18 17.32 8.34 26.08
N CYS A 19 16.97 9.59 26.40
CA CYS A 19 17.82 10.50 27.15
C CYS A 19 17.01 11.69 27.67
N ARG A 20 17.62 12.52 28.50
CA ARG A 20 17.11 13.85 28.84
C ARG A 20 17.47 14.84 27.73
N ARG A 21 16.58 15.80 27.49
CA ARG A 21 16.73 16.85 26.47
C ARG A 21 18.04 17.64 26.57
N GLU A 22 18.53 17.83 27.78
CA GLU A 22 19.77 18.56 28.09
C GLU A 22 21.05 17.78 27.73
N GLN A 23 20.94 16.48 27.47
CA GLN A 23 22.07 15.65 27.03
C GLN A 23 22.31 15.74 25.51
N LEU A 24 21.40 16.38 24.76
CA LEU A 24 21.55 16.59 23.32
C LEU A 24 22.16 17.96 23.04
N GLU A 25 23.26 17.96 22.29
CA GLU A 25 23.87 19.18 21.76
C GLU A 25 23.29 19.50 20.37
N PRO A 26 22.92 20.77 20.08
CA PRO A 26 22.42 21.14 18.77
C PRO A 26 23.40 20.80 17.65
N LEU A 27 22.89 20.24 16.55
CA LEU A 27 23.64 19.81 15.37
C LEU A 27 24.61 18.65 15.59
N TRP A 28 24.62 18.04 16.78
CA TRP A 28 25.39 16.85 17.09
C TRP A 28 24.49 15.62 17.15
N GLY A 29 24.97 14.50 16.60
CA GLY A 29 24.23 13.24 16.58
C GLY A 29 24.56 12.36 17.79
N GLU A 30 23.53 11.87 18.47
CA GLU A 30 23.68 10.91 19.57
C GLU A 30 23.06 9.56 19.22
N ALA A 31 23.81 8.48 19.41
CA ALA A 31 23.31 7.13 19.14
C ALA A 31 22.51 6.60 20.34
N ALA A 32 21.35 6.01 20.09
CA ALA A 32 20.51 5.37 21.09
C ALA A 32 19.98 4.02 20.57
N LEU A 33 19.50 3.17 21.48
CA LEU A 33 18.92 1.87 21.15
C LEU A 33 17.41 1.86 21.44
N ILE A 34 16.60 1.52 20.45
CA ILE A 34 15.15 1.33 20.55
C ILE A 34 14.83 -0.13 20.22
N GLY A 35 14.52 -0.95 21.24
CA GLY A 35 14.43 -2.40 21.05
C GLY A 35 15.78 -2.96 20.58
N THR A 36 15.81 -3.47 19.34
CA THR A 36 17.03 -3.97 18.68
C THR A 36 17.60 -3.00 17.65
N GLU A 37 16.93 -1.88 17.39
CA GLU A 37 17.33 -0.89 16.37
C GLU A 37 18.21 0.21 16.98
N GLN A 38 19.33 0.54 16.33
CA GLN A 38 20.11 1.72 16.69
C GLN A 38 19.62 2.94 15.90
N VAL A 39 19.28 4.00 16.63
CA VAL A 39 18.86 5.29 16.09
C VAL A 39 19.92 6.36 16.36
N ALA A 40 19.99 7.35 15.49
CA ALA A 40 20.77 8.57 15.67
C ALA A 40 19.80 9.74 15.89
N LEU A 41 19.94 10.40 17.03
CA LEU A 41 19.13 11.53 17.49
C LEU A 41 19.83 12.84 17.15
N PHE A 42 19.06 13.80 16.63
CA PHE A 42 19.54 15.12 16.29
C PHE A 42 18.63 16.16 16.90
N LEU A 43 19.25 17.14 17.53
CA LEU A 43 18.60 18.35 17.97
C LEU A 43 18.96 19.50 17.02
N MET A 44 17.96 20.22 16.53
CA MET A 44 18.19 21.43 15.73
C MET A 44 18.24 22.69 16.63
N PRO A 45 18.91 23.77 16.18
CA PRO A 45 18.97 25.04 16.93
C PRO A 45 17.60 25.67 17.21
N ASP A 46 16.60 25.39 16.38
CA ASP A 46 15.21 25.82 16.55
C ASP A 46 14.40 24.95 17.54
N GLY A 47 15.06 23.96 18.17
CA GLY A 47 14.46 23.07 19.16
C GLY A 47 13.82 21.81 18.59
N ARG A 48 13.72 21.66 17.26
CA ARG A 48 13.17 20.44 16.66
C ARG A 48 14.07 19.24 16.89
N LEU A 49 13.46 18.09 17.14
CA LEU A 49 14.13 16.80 17.31
C LEU A 49 13.90 15.93 16.08
N PHE A 50 14.92 15.17 15.69
CA PHE A 50 14.85 14.17 14.63
C PHE A 50 15.50 12.87 15.09
N ALA A 51 14.95 11.74 14.66
CA ALA A 51 15.49 10.41 14.90
C ALA A 51 15.55 9.64 13.58
N VAL A 52 16.74 9.17 13.23
CA VAL A 52 17.00 8.43 11.98
C VAL A 52 17.82 7.17 12.26
N ALA A 53 18.00 6.29 11.28
CA ALA A 53 18.73 5.05 11.50
C ALA A 53 20.19 5.40 11.77
N ASN A 54 20.81 4.77 12.77
CA ASN A 54 22.25 4.93 12.94
C ASN A 54 23.02 4.16 11.85
N ALA A 55 22.40 3.14 11.24
CA ALA A 55 22.95 2.42 10.09
C ALA A 55 22.88 3.26 8.80
N ASP A 56 24.02 3.39 8.14
CA ASP A 56 24.13 3.99 6.81
C ASP A 56 23.41 3.09 5.77
N PRO A 57 22.45 3.60 4.98
CA PRO A 57 21.65 2.77 4.08
C PRO A 57 22.42 2.09 2.95
N ALA A 58 23.60 2.61 2.58
CA ALA A 58 24.39 2.05 1.49
C ALA A 58 25.31 0.91 1.97
N THR A 59 25.71 0.93 3.25
CA THR A 59 26.77 0.05 3.78
C THR A 59 26.34 -0.79 4.97
N GLY A 60 25.25 -0.44 5.64
CA GLY A 60 24.81 -1.03 6.90
C GLY A 60 25.66 -0.64 8.11
N ALA A 61 26.70 0.19 7.95
CA ALA A 61 27.56 0.58 9.05
C ALA A 61 26.85 1.58 9.99
N PHE A 62 26.93 1.34 11.30
CA PHE A 62 26.29 2.18 12.33
C PHE A 62 27.04 3.49 12.61
N VAL A 63 27.00 4.42 11.65
CA VAL A 63 27.81 5.65 11.66
C VAL A 63 27.02 6.95 11.49
N MET A 64 25.70 6.91 11.26
CA MET A 64 24.95 8.12 10.91
C MET A 64 24.92 9.17 12.03
N SER A 65 25.00 8.78 13.31
CA SER A 65 25.21 9.71 14.44
C SER A 65 26.48 10.57 14.32
N ARG A 66 27.45 10.18 13.48
CA ARG A 66 28.67 10.95 13.18
C ARG A 66 28.56 11.76 11.89
N GLY A 67 27.38 11.79 11.26
CA GLY A 67 27.12 12.53 10.03
C GLY A 67 27.20 14.04 10.23
N ILE A 68 27.42 14.76 9.12
CA ILE A 68 27.44 16.23 9.14
C ILE A 68 26.02 16.72 8.93
N VAL A 69 25.47 17.43 9.92
CA VAL A 69 24.17 18.10 9.80
C VAL A 69 24.31 19.33 8.91
N GLY A 70 23.34 19.52 8.02
CA GLY A 70 23.27 20.65 7.10
C GLY A 70 21.82 21.05 6.83
N SER A 71 21.61 21.79 5.75
CA SER A 71 20.28 22.15 5.29
C SER A 71 20.20 22.19 3.76
N LYS A 72 18.99 21.96 3.24
CA LYS A 72 18.62 22.23 1.86
C LYS A 72 17.38 23.13 1.86
N GLY A 73 17.60 24.44 1.82
CA GLY A 73 16.56 25.42 2.13
C GLY A 73 16.22 25.37 3.62
N ASP A 74 14.95 25.19 3.94
CA ASP A 74 14.42 25.05 5.31
C ASP A 74 14.48 23.61 5.86
N ARG A 75 14.84 22.64 4.99
CA ARG A 75 14.86 21.22 5.34
C ARG A 75 16.19 20.84 5.98
N PRO A 76 16.20 20.35 7.23
CA PRO A 76 17.42 19.87 7.88
C PRO A 76 17.89 18.57 7.21
N THR A 77 19.20 18.44 7.01
CA THR A 77 19.79 17.28 6.33
C THR A 77 20.92 16.66 7.13
N ILE A 78 21.25 15.42 6.81
CA ILE A 78 22.46 14.76 7.29
C ILE A 78 23.23 14.12 6.13
N ALA A 79 24.54 14.37 6.06
CA ALA A 79 25.42 13.69 5.14
C ALA A 79 26.07 12.47 5.81
N SER A 80 25.95 11.30 5.20
CA SER A 80 26.63 10.07 5.65
C SER A 80 28.13 10.31 5.80
N PRO A 81 28.79 9.86 6.89
CA PRO A 81 30.24 9.98 7.04
C PRO A 81 31.03 9.29 5.92
N LEU A 82 30.50 8.18 5.38
CA LEU A 82 31.21 7.28 4.47
C LEU A 82 31.20 7.79 3.03
N HIS A 83 30.01 7.92 2.45
CA HIS A 83 29.85 8.24 1.02
C HIS A 83 29.29 9.64 0.76
N LYS A 84 29.06 10.44 1.81
CA LYS A 84 28.50 11.80 1.72
C LYS A 84 27.14 11.85 1.00
N ASP A 85 26.44 10.73 0.93
CA ASP A 85 25.04 10.70 0.54
C ASP A 85 24.24 11.57 1.53
N VAL A 86 23.47 12.52 1.00
CA VAL A 86 22.75 13.52 1.81
C VAL A 86 21.30 13.12 1.95
N PHE A 87 20.82 13.04 3.19
CA PHE A 87 19.46 12.64 3.53
C PHE A 87 18.72 13.79 4.21
N ASP A 88 17.42 13.92 3.92
CA ASP A 88 16.51 14.75 4.69
C ASP A 88 16.27 14.13 6.08
N LEU A 89 16.47 14.89 7.17
CA LEU A 89 16.31 14.37 8.54
C LEU A 89 14.84 14.11 8.91
N ALA A 90 13.88 14.78 8.24
CA ALA A 90 12.47 14.62 8.52
C ALA A 90 11.85 13.46 7.75
N THR A 91 12.26 13.26 6.49
CA THR A 91 11.63 12.25 5.60
C THR A 91 12.53 11.06 5.28
N GLY A 92 13.83 11.15 5.59
CA GLY A 92 14.79 10.11 5.21
C GLY A 92 15.13 10.06 3.72
N THR A 93 14.56 10.96 2.92
CA THR A 93 14.78 10.99 1.46
C THR A 93 16.24 11.33 1.16
N CYS A 94 16.90 10.49 0.36
CA CYS A 94 18.24 10.79 -0.12
C CYS A 94 18.20 11.75 -1.31
N TYR A 95 18.81 12.92 -1.18
CA TYR A 95 18.97 13.89 -2.26
C TYR A 95 20.08 13.51 -3.25
N THR A 96 21.00 12.64 -2.85
CA THR A 96 22.14 12.24 -3.70
C THR A 96 21.81 11.02 -4.56
N LYS A 97 21.16 10.01 -3.98
CA LYS A 97 20.85 8.73 -4.63
C LYS A 97 19.37 8.38 -4.40
N PRO A 98 18.49 8.57 -5.41
CA PRO A 98 17.05 8.33 -5.27
C PRO A 98 16.66 6.89 -4.89
N ALA A 99 17.56 5.92 -4.99
CA ALA A 99 17.33 4.55 -4.54
C ALA A 99 17.57 4.35 -3.03
N LEU A 100 18.31 5.24 -2.36
CA LEU A 100 18.59 5.13 -0.93
C LEU A 100 17.53 5.84 -0.10
N ARG A 101 17.18 5.25 1.04
CA ARG A 101 16.32 5.84 2.06
C ARG A 101 16.93 5.61 3.43
N LEU A 102 16.91 6.64 4.26
CA LEU A 102 17.33 6.57 5.65
C LEU A 102 16.07 6.44 6.51
N PRO A 103 15.84 5.31 7.20
CA PRO A 103 14.66 5.17 8.06
C PRO A 103 14.57 6.29 9.09
N THR A 104 13.35 6.68 9.45
CA THR A 104 13.06 7.73 10.42
C THR A 104 12.10 7.22 11.51
N TRP A 105 12.16 7.83 12.69
CA TRP A 105 11.27 7.53 13.80
C TRP A 105 10.62 8.82 14.28
N ARG A 106 9.38 8.71 14.80
CA ARG A 106 8.78 9.83 15.53
C ARG A 106 9.55 10.05 16.82
N VAL A 107 9.85 11.29 17.12
CA VAL A 107 10.53 11.71 18.34
C VAL A 107 9.73 12.83 18.99
N ARG A 108 9.64 12.80 20.31
CA ARG A 108 8.98 13.84 21.10
C ARG A 108 9.78 14.16 22.35
N GLU A 109 9.57 15.35 22.88
CA GLU A 109 9.96 15.69 24.24
C GLU A 109 8.73 15.58 25.15
N HIS A 110 8.87 14.88 26.27
CA HIS A 110 7.84 14.79 27.30
C HIS A 110 8.48 14.94 28.67
N ASN A 111 8.11 16.00 29.41
CA ASN A 111 8.67 16.32 30.74
C ASN A 111 10.21 16.43 30.77
N GLY A 112 10.82 16.99 29.72
CA GLY A 112 12.28 17.11 29.60
C GLY A 112 13.00 15.81 29.20
N GLU A 113 12.25 14.74 28.95
CA GLU A 113 12.77 13.49 28.40
C GLU A 113 12.51 13.40 26.90
N VAL A 114 13.53 12.97 26.15
CA VAL A 114 13.40 12.66 24.74
C VAL A 114 12.93 11.21 24.63
N GLN A 115 11.84 11.04 23.89
CA GLN A 115 11.22 9.74 23.64
C GLN A 115 11.15 9.49 22.15
N VAL A 116 11.48 8.26 21.74
CA VAL A 116 11.40 7.80 20.36
C VAL A 116 10.33 6.73 20.28
N SER A 117 9.44 6.80 19.29
CA SER A 117 8.44 5.77 19.06
C SER A 117 9.12 4.50 18.56
N HIS A 118 8.57 3.32 18.82
CA HIS A 118 8.87 2.15 17.99
C HIS A 118 8.24 2.37 16.60
N ARG A 119 8.86 1.86 15.53
CA ARG A 119 8.19 1.82 14.23
C ARG A 119 7.08 0.79 14.31
N ALA A 120 5.89 1.16 13.86
CA ALA A 120 4.84 0.18 13.63
C ALA A 120 5.06 -0.48 12.27
N ALA A 121 4.61 -1.72 12.13
CA ALA A 121 4.64 -2.44 10.88
C ALA A 121 3.30 -2.35 10.15
N LEU A 122 3.34 -2.16 8.84
CA LEU A 122 2.22 -2.35 7.94
C LEU A 122 2.52 -3.60 7.11
N VAL A 123 1.76 -4.66 7.31
CA VAL A 123 1.88 -5.92 6.56
C VAL A 123 0.83 -5.90 5.44
N ALA A 124 1.27 -5.63 4.22
CA ALA A 124 0.41 -5.54 3.06
C ALA A 124 0.17 -6.95 2.48
N ALA A 125 -0.98 -7.55 2.82
CA ALA A 125 -1.27 -8.94 2.51
C ALA A 125 -2.09 -9.06 1.21
N SER A 126 -1.50 -9.60 0.14
CA SER A 126 -2.20 -9.91 -1.11
C SER A 126 -2.42 -11.41 -1.29
N HIS A 127 -3.22 -11.85 -2.27
CA HIS A 127 -3.29 -13.28 -2.60
C HIS A 127 -1.94 -13.85 -3.12
N GLY A 128 -1.10 -13.00 -3.70
CA GLY A 128 0.02 -13.42 -4.53
C GLY A 128 -0.45 -13.88 -5.92
N THR A 129 0.51 -14.05 -6.83
CA THR A 129 0.23 -14.52 -8.20
C THR A 129 1.45 -15.24 -8.78
N SER A 130 1.25 -16.17 -9.71
CA SER A 130 2.37 -16.75 -10.48
C SER A 130 2.81 -15.85 -11.64
N ASP A 131 1.99 -14.85 -12.00
CA ASP A 131 2.24 -13.95 -13.12
C ASP A 131 3.28 -12.86 -12.76
N PRO A 132 4.43 -12.80 -13.43
CA PRO A 132 5.49 -11.84 -13.09
C PRO A 132 5.08 -10.37 -13.19
N ALA A 133 4.19 -10.01 -14.11
CA ALA A 133 3.70 -8.64 -14.24
C ALA A 133 2.77 -8.28 -13.07
N GLY A 134 1.93 -9.21 -12.65
CA GLY A 134 1.12 -9.10 -11.44
C GLY A 134 1.96 -8.92 -10.17
N ARG A 135 3.07 -9.67 -10.04
CA ARG A 135 4.00 -9.50 -8.91
C ARG A 135 4.59 -8.09 -8.86
N ARG A 136 5.09 -7.60 -9.99
CA ARG A 136 5.66 -6.26 -10.10
C ARG A 136 4.63 -5.18 -9.80
N ALA A 137 3.40 -5.33 -10.29
CA ALA A 137 2.33 -4.36 -10.08
C ALA A 137 1.98 -4.22 -8.59
N VAL A 138 1.81 -5.34 -7.86
CA VAL A 138 1.54 -5.31 -6.41
C VAL A 138 2.74 -4.78 -5.62
N ALA A 139 3.96 -5.21 -5.94
CA ALA A 139 5.17 -4.71 -5.28
C ALA A 139 5.34 -3.20 -5.49
N ALA A 140 4.96 -2.65 -6.66
CA ALA A 140 4.99 -1.22 -6.91
C ALA A 140 3.99 -0.44 -6.04
N LEU A 141 2.81 -1.01 -5.73
CA LEU A 141 1.87 -0.44 -4.78
C LEU A 141 2.46 -0.41 -3.36
N VAL A 142 3.02 -1.53 -2.90
CA VAL A 142 3.61 -1.63 -1.56
C VAL A 142 4.81 -0.69 -1.41
N GLU A 143 5.64 -0.57 -2.45
CA GLU A 143 6.75 0.39 -2.48
C GLU A 143 6.25 1.84 -2.47
N ALA A 144 5.16 2.17 -3.17
CA ALA A 144 4.58 3.52 -3.11
C ALA A 144 4.06 3.85 -1.70
N VAL A 145 3.45 2.87 -1.00
CA VAL A 145 3.05 3.02 0.41
C VAL A 145 4.27 3.21 1.32
N ARG A 146 5.33 2.42 1.11
CA ARG A 146 6.61 2.54 1.83
C ARG A 146 7.26 3.92 1.64
N GLN A 147 7.14 4.49 0.44
CA GLN A 147 7.63 5.84 0.14
C GLN A 147 6.78 6.94 0.78
N ALA A 148 5.47 6.72 0.89
CA ALA A 148 4.55 7.66 1.55
C ALA A 148 4.71 7.66 3.08
N HIS A 149 5.11 6.53 3.68
CA HIS A 149 5.23 6.34 5.13
C HIS A 149 6.63 5.88 5.56
N PRO A 150 7.65 6.76 5.50
CA PRO A 150 9.03 6.42 5.85
C PRO A 150 9.23 6.14 7.36
N ASP A 151 8.25 6.41 8.20
CA ASP A 151 8.22 6.09 9.62
C ASP A 151 7.71 4.66 9.90
N LEU A 152 7.08 4.00 8.92
CA LEU A 152 6.55 2.63 9.04
C LEU A 152 7.49 1.56 8.47
N THR A 153 7.49 0.39 9.10
CA THR A 153 8.06 -0.83 8.52
C THR A 153 7.01 -1.47 7.61
N VAL A 154 7.05 -1.16 6.31
CA VAL A 154 6.09 -1.70 5.33
C VAL A 154 6.62 -3.00 4.72
N LEU A 155 5.90 -4.10 4.91
CA LEU A 155 6.27 -5.45 4.47
C LEU A 155 5.26 -6.02 3.47
N ASP A 156 5.78 -6.65 2.42
CA ASP A 156 5.00 -7.46 1.48
C ASP A 156 4.67 -8.82 2.12
N SER A 157 3.43 -9.28 2.01
CA SER A 157 3.01 -10.59 2.51
C SER A 157 1.91 -11.20 1.65
N PHE A 158 1.75 -12.51 1.76
CA PHE A 158 0.88 -13.28 0.87
C PHE A 158 0.00 -14.27 1.62
N VAL A 159 -1.18 -14.53 1.05
CA VAL A 159 -2.16 -15.44 1.65
C VAL A 159 -2.10 -16.84 1.05
N ASP A 160 -1.64 -17.00 -0.20
CA ASP A 160 -1.78 -18.27 -0.92
C ASP A 160 -0.59 -18.59 -1.85
N VAL A 161 -0.37 -17.76 -2.88
CA VAL A 161 0.46 -18.17 -4.03
C VAL A 161 1.96 -17.95 -3.83
N GLN A 162 2.36 -17.07 -2.91
CA GLN A 162 3.72 -16.60 -2.76
C GLN A 162 4.16 -16.65 -1.31
N GLU A 163 5.47 -16.56 -1.11
CA GLU A 163 6.10 -16.47 0.20
C GLU A 163 6.85 -15.13 0.33
N PRO A 164 7.05 -14.59 1.55
CA PRO A 164 6.56 -15.15 2.81
C PRO A 164 5.05 -15.00 3.00
N ASP A 165 4.41 -16.01 3.55
CA ASP A 165 3.04 -15.92 4.05
C ASP A 165 2.92 -14.95 5.24
N VAL A 166 1.70 -14.69 5.73
CA VAL A 166 1.48 -13.74 6.83
C VAL A 166 2.19 -14.18 8.12
N PRO A 167 2.04 -15.42 8.61
CA PRO A 167 2.82 -15.91 9.76
C PRO A 167 4.34 -15.76 9.59
N GLY A 168 4.88 -16.15 8.43
CA GLY A 168 6.30 -16.05 8.10
C GLY A 168 6.78 -14.60 8.07
N THR A 169 5.98 -13.69 7.54
CA THR A 169 6.27 -12.24 7.53
C THR A 169 6.28 -11.69 8.95
N MET A 170 5.28 -12.03 9.76
CA MET A 170 5.17 -11.62 11.16
C MET A 170 6.32 -12.13 12.03
N ALA A 171 6.85 -13.32 11.72
CA ALA A 171 8.02 -13.89 12.40
C ALA A 171 9.32 -13.10 12.16
N THR A 172 9.38 -12.26 11.11
CA THR A 172 10.55 -11.39 10.86
C THR A 172 10.55 -10.12 11.70
N LEU A 173 9.39 -9.75 12.28
CA LEU A 173 9.26 -8.56 13.11
C LEU A 173 9.75 -8.85 14.53
N ASP A 174 10.28 -7.83 15.21
CA ASP A 174 10.55 -7.89 16.65
C ASP A 174 9.23 -8.08 17.43
N GLU A 175 9.24 -8.88 18.50
CA GLU A 175 8.05 -9.22 19.30
C GLU A 175 7.29 -8.00 19.83
N ARG A 176 7.98 -6.87 20.03
CA ARG A 176 7.41 -5.63 20.57
C ARG A 176 6.94 -4.66 19.49
N THR A 177 7.15 -4.97 18.21
CA THR A 177 6.73 -4.13 17.09
C THR A 177 5.22 -4.31 16.87
N PRO A 178 4.37 -3.29 17.12
CA PRO A 178 2.96 -3.36 16.78
C PRO A 178 2.82 -3.51 15.27
N ALA A 179 1.84 -4.29 14.81
CA ALA A 179 1.64 -4.55 13.40
C ALA A 179 0.18 -4.39 12.99
N THR A 180 -0.03 -3.84 11.80
CA THR A 180 -1.35 -3.76 11.18
C THR A 180 -1.31 -4.47 9.84
N ILE A 181 -2.09 -5.52 9.69
CA ILE A 181 -2.26 -6.28 8.46
C ILE A 181 -3.32 -5.56 7.62
N VAL A 182 -2.92 -5.08 6.44
CA VAL A 182 -3.81 -4.45 5.46
C VAL A 182 -4.02 -5.43 4.30
N PRO A 183 -5.22 -6.02 4.17
CA PRO A 183 -5.55 -6.89 3.05
C PRO A 183 -5.62 -6.08 1.75
N LEU A 184 -4.73 -6.38 0.80
CA LEU A 184 -4.76 -5.83 -0.57
C LEU A 184 -5.80 -6.56 -1.43
N LEU A 185 -7.05 -6.57 -0.96
CA LEU A 185 -8.17 -7.28 -1.56
C LEU A 185 -9.28 -6.29 -1.90
N LEU A 186 -9.99 -6.52 -3.02
CA LEU A 186 -11.00 -5.58 -3.52
C LEU A 186 -12.41 -5.78 -2.91
N SER A 187 -12.60 -6.84 -2.12
CA SER A 187 -13.85 -7.16 -1.44
C SER A 187 -13.56 -7.99 -0.20
N ALA A 188 -14.43 -7.94 0.81
CA ALA A 188 -14.26 -8.70 2.05
C ALA A 188 -14.57 -10.20 1.85
N GLY A 189 -13.58 -10.98 1.41
CA GLY A 189 -13.69 -12.44 1.37
C GLY A 189 -13.61 -13.03 2.79
N TYR A 190 -14.61 -13.83 3.18
CA TYR A 190 -14.69 -14.42 4.53
C TYR A 190 -13.47 -15.28 4.87
N HIS A 191 -13.06 -16.16 3.95
CA HIS A 191 -11.94 -17.08 4.19
C HIS A 191 -10.64 -16.33 4.45
N VAL A 192 -10.30 -15.35 3.60
CA VAL A 192 -9.08 -14.57 3.81
C VAL A 192 -9.16 -13.73 5.09
N HIS A 193 -10.33 -13.16 5.42
CA HIS A 193 -10.45 -12.38 6.65
C HIS A 193 -10.28 -13.25 7.91
N VAL A 194 -10.79 -14.49 7.91
CA VAL A 194 -10.58 -15.44 9.00
C VAL A 194 -9.11 -15.84 9.09
N ASP A 195 -8.46 -16.19 7.98
CA ASP A 195 -7.05 -16.61 7.98
C ASP A 195 -6.14 -15.49 8.49
N LEU A 196 -6.40 -14.24 8.09
CA LEU A 196 -5.65 -13.07 8.57
C LEU A 196 -5.92 -12.77 10.05
N ALA A 197 -7.17 -12.94 10.51
CA ALA A 197 -7.53 -12.76 11.91
C ALA A 197 -6.93 -13.86 12.81
N ASP A 198 -6.85 -15.08 12.32
CA ASP A 198 -6.20 -16.19 13.01
C ASP A 198 -4.68 -15.97 13.07
N ALA A 199 -4.05 -15.57 11.96
CA ALA A 199 -2.63 -15.19 11.94
C ALA A 199 -2.33 -14.03 12.92
N ALA A 200 -3.23 -13.04 13.03
CA ALA A 200 -3.11 -11.97 14.01
C ALA A 200 -3.21 -12.47 15.46
N ARG A 201 -4.11 -13.44 15.72
CA ARG A 201 -4.28 -14.04 17.06
C ARG A 201 -3.09 -14.89 17.46
N ASP A 202 -2.54 -15.65 16.52
CA ASP A 202 -1.39 -16.54 16.73
C ASP A 202 -0.08 -15.76 16.94
N ALA A 203 -0.04 -14.49 16.52
CA ALA A 203 1.08 -13.59 16.77
C ALA A 203 1.15 -13.04 18.22
N ALA A 204 0.21 -13.40 19.10
CA ALA A 204 0.22 -13.00 20.51
C ALA A 204 1.55 -13.38 21.21
N PRO A 205 2.11 -12.53 22.09
CA PRO A 205 1.48 -11.36 22.72
C PRO A 205 1.62 -10.05 21.92
N ARG A 206 2.13 -10.07 20.68
CA ARG A 206 2.22 -8.86 19.85
C ARG A 206 0.82 -8.29 19.59
N GLU A 207 0.70 -6.97 19.66
CA GLU A 207 -0.50 -6.26 19.24
C GLU A 207 -0.57 -6.27 17.70
N VAL A 208 -1.57 -6.99 17.17
CA VAL A 208 -1.81 -7.11 15.73
C VAL A 208 -3.24 -6.72 15.40
N HIS A 209 -3.42 -5.74 14.51
CA HIS A 209 -4.72 -5.35 13.99
C HIS A 209 -4.89 -5.81 12.53
N VAL A 210 -6.10 -6.17 12.13
CA VAL A 210 -6.43 -6.51 10.73
C VAL A 210 -7.47 -5.50 10.24
N THR A 211 -7.18 -4.81 9.14
CA THR A 211 -8.09 -3.81 8.59
C THR A 211 -9.20 -4.45 7.74
N GLY A 212 -10.14 -3.61 7.28
CA GLY A 212 -11.01 -3.97 6.17
C GLY A 212 -10.26 -4.16 4.84
N ALA A 213 -10.95 -4.69 3.84
CA ALA A 213 -10.46 -4.76 2.46
C ALA A 213 -10.38 -3.36 1.82
N LEU A 214 -9.73 -3.25 0.65
CA LEU A 214 -9.61 -1.99 -0.10
C LEU A 214 -10.97 -1.44 -0.59
N GLY A 215 -11.93 -2.33 -0.83
CA GLY A 215 -13.26 -1.98 -1.32
C GLY A 215 -14.37 -2.47 -0.39
N PRO A 216 -15.59 -1.90 -0.51
CA PRO A 216 -16.02 -0.93 -1.51
C PRO A 216 -15.59 0.52 -1.19
N ASP A 217 -15.00 1.23 -2.17
CA ASP A 217 -14.56 2.64 -2.04
C ASP A 217 -14.75 3.37 -3.38
N ILE A 218 -15.20 4.64 -3.34
CA ILE A 218 -15.48 5.45 -4.54
C ILE A 218 -14.23 5.67 -5.40
N ARG A 219 -13.04 5.70 -4.79
CA ARG A 219 -11.78 5.86 -5.50
C ARG A 219 -11.45 4.65 -6.37
N LEU A 220 -11.91 3.45 -6.02
CA LEU A 220 -11.80 2.28 -6.90
C LEU A 220 -12.65 2.46 -8.16
N ALA A 221 -13.85 3.02 -8.04
CA ALA A 221 -14.69 3.35 -9.20
C ALA A 221 -14.06 4.44 -10.07
N GLN A 222 -13.37 5.43 -9.49
CA GLN A 222 -12.62 6.44 -10.24
C GLN A 222 -11.46 5.82 -11.03
N VAL A 223 -10.71 4.89 -10.43
CA VAL A 223 -9.64 4.16 -11.14
C VAL A 223 -10.22 3.29 -12.25
N LEU A 224 -11.34 2.59 -12.01
CA LEU A 224 -12.04 1.81 -13.04
C LEU A 224 -12.47 2.69 -14.22
N ALA A 225 -13.08 3.85 -13.95
CA ALA A 225 -13.47 4.81 -14.98
C ALA A 225 -12.26 5.29 -15.80
N ARG A 226 -11.12 5.56 -15.14
CA ARG A 226 -9.86 5.89 -15.81
C ARG A 226 -9.38 4.75 -16.71
N ARG A 227 -9.42 3.50 -16.25
CA ARG A 227 -9.03 2.32 -17.04
C ARG A 227 -9.93 2.09 -18.26
N LEU A 228 -11.22 2.37 -18.13
CA LEU A 228 -12.16 2.30 -19.24
C LEU A 228 -11.90 3.41 -20.27
N ALA A 229 -11.63 4.64 -19.82
CA ALA A 229 -11.26 5.74 -20.70
C ALA A 229 -9.97 5.44 -21.47
N GLU A 230 -8.94 4.92 -20.77
CA GLU A 230 -7.69 4.45 -21.39
C GLU A 230 -7.91 3.34 -22.43
N ALA A 231 -8.91 2.48 -22.22
CA ALA A 231 -9.28 1.42 -23.15
C ALA A 231 -10.13 1.92 -24.34
N GLY A 232 -10.48 3.21 -24.38
CA GLY A 232 -11.27 3.80 -25.45
C GLY A 232 -12.77 3.55 -25.35
N LEU A 233 -13.31 3.60 -24.13
CA LEU A 233 -14.76 3.60 -23.88
C LEU A 233 -15.44 4.75 -24.64
N ARG A 234 -16.52 4.44 -25.36
CA ARG A 234 -17.37 5.36 -26.13
C ARG A 234 -18.72 5.53 -25.45
N ASP A 235 -19.50 6.52 -25.87
CA ASP A 235 -20.77 6.87 -25.23
C ASP A 235 -21.87 5.80 -25.39
N ASP A 236 -21.86 5.06 -26.51
CA ASP A 236 -22.85 4.02 -26.85
C ASP A 236 -22.46 2.61 -26.37
N ASP A 237 -21.29 2.46 -25.74
CA ASP A 237 -20.80 1.19 -25.23
C ASP A 237 -21.55 0.75 -23.96
N ARG A 238 -21.84 -0.56 -23.89
CA ARG A 238 -22.33 -1.24 -22.69
C ARG A 238 -21.16 -1.66 -21.81
N VAL A 239 -21.29 -1.52 -20.49
CA VAL A 239 -20.21 -1.81 -19.55
C VAL A 239 -20.57 -3.02 -18.68
N VAL A 240 -19.69 -4.02 -18.70
CA VAL A 240 -19.75 -5.20 -17.83
C VAL A 240 -18.59 -5.17 -16.85
N LEU A 241 -18.86 -5.07 -15.55
CA LEU A 241 -17.83 -5.19 -14.51
C LEU A 241 -17.49 -6.66 -14.31
N ALA A 242 -16.22 -7.03 -14.48
CA ALA A 242 -15.72 -8.38 -14.24
C ALA A 242 -14.97 -8.45 -12.91
N ALA A 243 -15.63 -8.94 -11.87
CA ALA A 243 -15.04 -9.21 -10.57
C ALA A 243 -14.55 -10.68 -10.46
N ALA A 244 -13.59 -10.96 -9.57
CA ALA A 244 -13.13 -12.33 -9.30
C ALA A 244 -14.27 -13.27 -8.92
N GLY A 245 -15.18 -12.78 -8.08
CA GLY A 245 -16.31 -13.50 -7.50
C GLY A 245 -15.95 -14.34 -6.29
N SER A 246 -16.96 -14.66 -5.48
CA SER A 246 -16.82 -15.34 -4.20
C SER A 246 -18.09 -16.12 -3.87
N SER A 247 -17.94 -17.22 -3.12
CA SER A 247 -19.07 -17.89 -2.48
C SER A 247 -19.63 -17.07 -1.29
N ASN A 248 -18.90 -16.06 -0.82
CA ASN A 248 -19.37 -15.16 0.22
C ASN A 248 -20.30 -14.09 -0.36
N ALA A 249 -21.55 -14.10 0.11
CA ALA A 249 -22.57 -13.13 -0.30
C ALA A 249 -22.19 -11.67 0.02
N SER A 250 -21.44 -11.40 1.11
CA SER A 250 -21.02 -10.03 1.41
C SER A 250 -19.96 -9.53 0.42
N ALA A 251 -19.00 -10.37 0.03
CA ALA A 251 -18.00 -10.02 -0.99
C ALA A 251 -18.65 -9.75 -2.36
N VAL A 252 -19.70 -10.52 -2.69
CA VAL A 252 -20.53 -10.29 -3.89
C VAL A 252 -21.26 -8.95 -3.78
N ALA A 253 -21.85 -8.62 -2.62
CA ALA A 253 -22.50 -7.34 -2.38
C ALA A 253 -21.53 -6.14 -2.46
N ASP A 254 -20.29 -6.28 -2.00
CA ASP A 254 -19.24 -5.26 -2.16
C ASP A 254 -18.98 -4.97 -3.65
N CYS A 255 -18.91 -6.02 -4.48
CA CYS A 255 -18.73 -5.87 -5.93
C CYS A 255 -19.92 -5.14 -6.58
N HIS A 256 -21.15 -5.43 -6.15
CA HIS A 256 -22.33 -4.69 -6.60
C HIS A 256 -22.31 -3.22 -6.16
N THR A 257 -21.83 -2.94 -4.95
CA THR A 257 -21.67 -1.57 -4.45
C THR A 257 -20.68 -0.78 -5.31
N VAL A 258 -19.53 -1.36 -5.63
CA VAL A 258 -18.56 -0.73 -6.55
C VAL A 258 -19.11 -0.60 -7.97
N GLY A 259 -19.89 -1.58 -8.45
CA GLY A 259 -20.59 -1.48 -9.73
C GLY A 259 -21.56 -0.31 -9.79
N ALA A 260 -22.33 -0.07 -8.73
CA ALA A 260 -23.23 1.08 -8.62
C ALA A 260 -22.47 2.41 -8.58
N MET A 261 -21.36 2.47 -7.83
CA MET A 261 -20.47 3.63 -7.82
C MET A 261 -19.88 3.91 -9.21
N LEU A 262 -19.45 2.88 -9.94
CA LEU A 262 -18.95 3.03 -11.30
C LEU A 262 -20.05 3.50 -12.27
N ALA A 263 -21.27 2.97 -12.13
CA ALA A 263 -22.41 3.39 -12.93
C ALA A 263 -22.70 4.90 -12.75
N GLU A 264 -22.66 5.38 -11.50
CA GLU A 264 -22.79 6.80 -11.19
C GLU A 264 -21.64 7.62 -11.79
N GLN A 265 -20.38 7.19 -11.62
CA GLN A 265 -19.20 7.87 -12.18
C GLN A 265 -19.24 7.98 -13.72
N LEU A 266 -19.77 6.96 -14.41
CA LEU A 266 -19.85 6.92 -15.87
C LEU A 266 -21.16 7.48 -16.43
N ALA A 267 -22.11 7.85 -15.56
CA ALA A 267 -23.49 8.20 -15.91
C ALA A 267 -24.16 7.20 -16.88
N ARG A 268 -23.93 5.91 -16.67
CA ARG A 268 -24.48 4.82 -17.49
C ARG A 268 -24.64 3.53 -16.67
N GLU A 269 -25.45 2.62 -17.17
CA GLU A 269 -25.61 1.30 -16.54
C GLU A 269 -24.32 0.47 -16.59
N VAL A 270 -24.06 -0.25 -15.51
CA VAL A 270 -22.95 -1.19 -15.38
C VAL A 270 -23.51 -2.52 -14.90
N THR A 271 -23.34 -3.57 -15.72
CA THR A 271 -23.74 -4.92 -15.37
C THR A 271 -22.62 -5.60 -14.59
N VAL A 272 -22.88 -5.97 -13.34
CA VAL A 272 -21.90 -6.65 -12.48
C VAL A 272 -21.91 -8.15 -12.76
N SER A 273 -20.73 -8.70 -12.97
CA SER A 273 -20.52 -10.11 -13.32
C SER A 273 -19.28 -10.67 -12.64
N PHE A 274 -19.16 -11.99 -12.65
CA PHE A 274 -18.15 -12.71 -11.89
C PHE A 274 -17.40 -13.71 -12.74
N ILE A 275 -16.09 -13.78 -12.55
CA ILE A 275 -15.21 -14.76 -13.22
C ILE A 275 -15.48 -16.15 -12.63
N SER A 276 -15.60 -16.23 -11.31
CA SER A 276 -15.77 -17.46 -10.55
C SER A 276 -16.81 -17.34 -9.44
N ALA A 277 -17.25 -18.47 -8.89
CA ALA A 277 -18.01 -18.63 -7.64
C ALA A 277 -19.37 -17.91 -7.47
N ALA A 278 -19.69 -16.91 -8.28
CA ALA A 278 -20.95 -16.17 -8.29
C ALA A 278 -21.46 -16.00 -9.72
N GLU A 279 -22.72 -15.57 -9.84
CA GLU A 279 -23.42 -15.39 -11.12
C GLU A 279 -23.92 -13.94 -11.23
N PRO A 280 -24.08 -13.40 -12.46
CA PRO A 280 -23.81 -14.06 -13.74
C PRO A 280 -22.30 -14.17 -14.05
N ARG A 281 -21.91 -15.21 -14.79
CA ARG A 281 -20.55 -15.30 -15.36
C ARG A 281 -20.28 -14.17 -16.34
N VAL A 282 -19.03 -13.68 -16.38
CA VAL A 282 -18.63 -12.57 -17.29
C VAL A 282 -19.01 -12.86 -18.75
N ALA A 283 -18.73 -14.06 -19.25
CA ALA A 283 -19.06 -14.43 -20.62
C ALA A 283 -20.58 -14.44 -20.89
N THR A 284 -21.38 -14.88 -19.91
CA THR A 284 -22.85 -14.84 -19.99
C THR A 284 -23.35 -13.39 -19.99
N ALA A 285 -22.87 -12.56 -19.08
CA ALA A 285 -23.24 -11.14 -19.02
C ALA A 285 -22.89 -10.39 -20.31
N VAL A 286 -21.73 -10.68 -20.91
CA VAL A 286 -21.34 -10.11 -22.21
C VAL A 286 -22.28 -10.56 -23.33
N ALA A 287 -22.64 -11.85 -23.37
CA ALA A 287 -23.57 -12.37 -24.37
C ALA A 287 -24.97 -11.76 -24.23
N ASP A 288 -25.45 -11.61 -23.00
CA ASP A 288 -26.76 -11.02 -22.69
C ASP A 288 -26.82 -9.53 -23.08
N GLU A 289 -25.80 -8.74 -22.74
CA GLU A 289 -25.70 -7.32 -23.16
C GLU A 289 -25.66 -7.20 -24.69
N ARG A 290 -24.92 -8.07 -25.38
CA ARG A 290 -24.85 -8.08 -26.85
C ARG A 290 -26.20 -8.44 -27.49
N LEU A 291 -26.94 -9.37 -26.89
CA LEU A 291 -28.26 -9.76 -27.37
C LEU A 291 -29.28 -8.61 -27.18
N ALA A 292 -29.22 -7.93 -26.02
CA ALA A 292 -30.11 -6.81 -25.71
C ALA A 292 -29.76 -5.54 -26.52
N HIS A 293 -28.49 -5.34 -26.87
CA HIS A 293 -27.97 -4.15 -27.52
C HIS A 293 -27.12 -4.49 -28.76
N PRO A 294 -27.72 -5.00 -29.86
CA PRO A 294 -26.99 -5.57 -31.00
C PRO A 294 -26.14 -4.57 -31.80
N THR A 295 -26.35 -3.26 -31.62
CA THR A 295 -25.59 -2.19 -32.28
C THR A 295 -24.49 -1.60 -31.42
N SER A 296 -24.46 -1.91 -30.12
CA SER A 296 -23.48 -1.40 -29.16
C SER A 296 -22.32 -2.37 -29.00
N ARG A 297 -21.12 -1.86 -28.73
CA ARG A 297 -20.02 -2.71 -28.26
C ARG A 297 -20.23 -3.03 -26.79
N VAL A 298 -19.74 -4.19 -26.36
CA VAL A 298 -19.67 -4.55 -24.94
C VAL A 298 -18.23 -4.39 -24.47
N VAL A 299 -18.03 -3.57 -23.45
CA VAL A 299 -16.74 -3.27 -22.85
C VAL A 299 -16.68 -3.87 -21.44
N VAL A 300 -15.67 -4.69 -21.17
CA VAL A 300 -15.45 -5.26 -19.85
C VAL A 300 -14.54 -4.36 -19.03
N ALA A 301 -15.02 -3.95 -17.85
CA ALA A 301 -14.24 -3.29 -16.82
C ALA A 301 -13.62 -4.34 -15.89
N THR A 302 -12.29 -4.50 -15.93
CA THR A 302 -11.58 -5.49 -15.12
C THR A 302 -11.43 -5.02 -13.67
N TYR A 303 -12.31 -5.53 -12.79
CA TYR A 303 -12.23 -5.29 -11.35
C TYR A 303 -11.34 -6.34 -10.66
N LEU A 304 -10.06 -6.26 -10.99
CA LEU A 304 -8.99 -7.08 -10.42
C LEU A 304 -7.81 -6.16 -10.10
N LEU A 305 -7.09 -6.47 -9.01
CA LEU A 305 -6.03 -5.59 -8.55
C LEU A 305 -4.86 -5.55 -9.53
N ALA A 306 -4.44 -6.69 -10.08
CA ALA A 306 -3.24 -6.81 -10.90
C ALA A 306 -3.41 -7.85 -12.04
N PRO A 307 -2.50 -7.88 -13.04
CA PRO A 307 -2.44 -8.95 -14.03
C PRO A 307 -2.30 -10.35 -13.41
N GLY A 308 -2.77 -11.35 -14.15
CA GLY A 308 -2.72 -12.75 -13.73
C GLY A 308 -3.86 -13.57 -14.33
N TYR A 309 -4.03 -14.80 -13.84
CA TYR A 309 -4.96 -15.77 -14.39
C TYR A 309 -6.40 -15.25 -14.54
N PHE A 310 -6.95 -14.59 -13.51
CA PHE A 310 -8.31 -14.04 -13.58
C PHE A 310 -8.44 -12.87 -14.56
N ALA A 311 -7.40 -12.04 -14.69
CA ALA A 311 -7.40 -10.97 -15.69
C ALA A 311 -7.39 -11.55 -17.11
N THR A 312 -6.64 -12.64 -17.33
CA THR A 312 -6.67 -13.39 -18.58
C THR A 312 -8.06 -13.95 -18.87
N LEU A 313 -8.74 -14.57 -17.90
CA LEU A 313 -10.11 -15.06 -18.07
C LEU A 313 -11.10 -13.93 -18.42
N ALA A 314 -10.99 -12.78 -17.76
CA ALA A 314 -11.82 -11.62 -18.08
C ALA A 314 -11.58 -11.11 -19.51
N SER A 315 -10.32 -11.10 -19.98
CA SER A 315 -9.98 -10.72 -21.36
C SER A 315 -10.53 -11.67 -22.42
N GLN A 316 -10.74 -12.94 -22.06
CA GLN A 316 -11.24 -13.99 -22.93
C GLN A 316 -12.77 -14.15 -22.89
N ALA A 317 -13.49 -13.27 -22.19
CA ALA A 317 -14.94 -13.35 -22.00
C ALA A 317 -15.77 -12.97 -23.24
N GLY A 318 -15.14 -12.65 -24.38
CA GLY A 318 -15.82 -12.39 -25.66
C GLY A 318 -16.35 -10.96 -25.86
N ALA A 319 -15.90 -10.03 -25.02
CA ALA A 319 -16.18 -8.59 -25.14
C ALA A 319 -15.42 -7.97 -26.33
N ASP A 320 -15.87 -6.80 -26.79
CA ASP A 320 -15.22 -6.06 -27.87
C ASP A 320 -13.94 -5.37 -27.38
N VAL A 321 -13.94 -4.93 -26.12
CA VAL A 321 -12.79 -4.32 -25.43
C VAL A 321 -12.80 -4.78 -23.98
N THR A 322 -11.62 -5.02 -23.41
CA THR A 322 -11.44 -5.28 -21.97
C THR A 322 -10.43 -4.31 -21.41
N SER A 323 -10.76 -3.61 -20.33
CA SER A 323 -9.86 -2.68 -19.67
C SER A 323 -8.70 -3.44 -19.00
N ARG A 324 -7.60 -2.74 -18.73
CA ARG A 324 -6.54 -3.29 -17.87
C ARG A 324 -7.00 -3.38 -16.40
N PRO A 325 -6.37 -4.23 -15.57
CA PRO A 325 -6.55 -4.23 -14.11
C PRO A 325 -6.23 -2.88 -13.46
N LEU A 326 -6.59 -2.72 -12.17
CA LEU A 326 -6.44 -1.46 -11.45
C LEU A 326 -4.98 -1.02 -11.35
N LEU A 327 -4.10 -1.94 -10.95
CA LEU A 327 -2.66 -1.79 -11.06
C LEU A 327 -2.22 -2.23 -12.45
N VAL A 328 -1.44 -1.37 -13.10
CA VAL A 328 -0.81 -1.65 -14.39
C VAL A 328 0.66 -1.90 -14.13
N ASP A 329 1.24 -2.89 -14.82
CA ASP A 329 2.69 -3.08 -14.80
C ASP A 329 3.36 -1.82 -15.41
N PRO A 330 4.17 -1.08 -14.63
CA PRO A 330 4.77 0.17 -15.07
C PRO A 330 5.74 0.08 -16.24
N GLN A 331 6.16 -1.13 -16.65
CA GLN A 331 7.37 -1.28 -17.46
C GLN A 331 7.19 -1.75 -18.90
N LEU A 332 6.02 -2.18 -19.38
CA LEU A 332 5.93 -2.73 -20.74
C LEU A 332 4.61 -2.38 -21.46
N PRO A 333 4.66 -1.76 -22.66
CA PRO A 333 3.55 -1.87 -23.59
C PRO A 333 3.49 -3.30 -24.14
N GLU A 334 2.32 -3.95 -24.08
CA GLU A 334 2.06 -5.15 -24.88
C GLU A 334 1.38 -4.77 -26.22
N PRO A 335 1.76 -5.37 -27.36
CA PRO A 335 2.89 -6.28 -27.57
C PRO A 335 4.21 -5.54 -27.87
N LEU A 336 5.31 -6.06 -27.32
CA LEU A 336 6.66 -5.53 -27.48
C LEU A 336 7.21 -5.80 -28.89
N THR A 337 7.60 -4.75 -29.60
CA THR A 337 8.56 -4.82 -30.72
C THR A 337 9.64 -3.76 -30.53
N GLY A 338 10.91 -4.17 -30.43
CA GLY A 338 12.09 -3.29 -30.49
C GLY A 338 12.73 -2.81 -29.17
N ASP A 339 13.94 -2.26 -29.30
CA ASP A 339 14.90 -1.82 -28.27
C ASP A 339 14.47 -0.59 -27.44
N ALA A 340 13.32 -0.63 -26.76
CA ALA A 340 12.88 0.44 -25.87
C ALA A 340 13.12 0.08 -24.39
N LEU A 341 14.38 -0.09 -23.98
CA LEU A 341 14.78 0.03 -22.58
C LEU A 341 15.16 1.49 -22.30
N LEU A 342 14.54 2.09 -21.27
CA LEU A 342 14.79 3.40 -20.63
C LEU A 342 13.68 4.46 -20.84
N VAL A 343 12.52 4.28 -20.19
CA VAL A 343 11.60 5.37 -19.82
C VAL A 343 10.96 5.08 -18.45
N ALA A 344 10.76 6.13 -17.64
CA ALA A 344 10.29 6.12 -16.25
C ALA A 344 9.01 5.31 -16.00
N ALA A 345 9.01 4.54 -14.91
CA ALA A 345 7.89 3.73 -14.44
C ALA A 345 6.65 4.59 -14.15
N ALA A 346 5.48 4.21 -14.67
CA ALA A 346 4.21 4.78 -14.23
C ALA A 346 3.91 4.35 -12.78
N ALA A 347 3.78 5.31 -11.86
CA ALA A 347 3.42 5.06 -10.47
C ALA A 347 2.04 4.36 -10.37
N PRO A 348 1.79 3.55 -9.32
CA PRO A 348 0.44 3.04 -9.07
C PRO A 348 -0.56 4.21 -8.92
N PRO A 349 -1.86 4.00 -9.17
CA PRO A 349 -2.87 5.02 -8.94
C PRO A 349 -2.77 5.55 -7.49
N PRO A 350 -2.63 6.87 -7.28
CA PRO A 350 -2.51 7.44 -5.93
C PRO A 350 -3.71 7.06 -5.05
N GLU A 351 -4.88 6.90 -5.66
CA GLU A 351 -6.10 6.42 -5.01
C GLU A 351 -5.89 5.13 -4.19
N LEU A 352 -5.14 4.17 -4.72
CA LEU A 352 -4.89 2.89 -4.04
C LEU A 352 -3.87 3.03 -2.91
N VAL A 353 -2.90 3.94 -3.06
CA VAL A 353 -1.94 4.27 -2.00
C VAL A 353 -2.66 4.94 -0.83
N ASP A 354 -3.58 5.85 -1.13
CA ASP A 354 -4.38 6.57 -0.14
C ASP A 354 -5.32 5.63 0.63
N ILE A 355 -6.00 4.71 -0.07
CA ILE A 355 -6.85 3.69 0.59
C ILE A 355 -6.02 2.86 1.58
N VAL A 356 -4.87 2.33 1.17
CA VAL A 356 -4.00 1.52 2.04
C VAL A 356 -3.53 2.32 3.25
N THR A 357 -3.14 3.58 3.02
CA THR A 357 -2.71 4.52 4.06
C THR A 357 -3.80 4.80 5.09
N GLU A 358 -5.02 5.07 4.62
CA GLU A 358 -6.16 5.39 5.48
C GLU A 358 -6.65 4.17 6.25
N LEU A 359 -6.68 2.99 5.63
CA LEU A 359 -6.99 1.74 6.32
C LEU A 359 -6.01 1.51 7.48
N TYR A 360 -4.71 1.68 7.21
CA TYR A 360 -3.69 1.61 8.26
C TYR A 360 -3.95 2.63 9.36
N ALA A 361 -4.16 3.90 9.02
CA ALA A 361 -4.37 4.98 9.99
C ALA A 361 -5.68 4.84 10.79
N SER A 362 -6.69 4.16 10.26
CA SER A 362 -7.97 3.93 10.95
C SER A 362 -7.93 2.78 11.96
N ALA A 363 -7.01 1.85 11.77
CA ALA A 363 -6.76 0.70 12.67
C ALA A 363 -5.65 0.98 13.69
N SER A 364 -4.83 2.00 13.39
CA SER A 364 -3.70 2.45 14.19
C SER A 364 -4.02 3.73 14.92
#